data_AF-A0A940DFD9-F1
#
_entry.id   AF-A0A940DFD9-F1
#
_cell.length_a   1.000
_cell.length_b   1.000
_cell.length_c   1.000
_cell.angle_alpha   90.00
_cell.angle_beta   90.00
_cell.angle_gamma   90.00
#
_symmetry.space_group_name_H-M   'P 1'
#
loop_
_entity.id
_entity.type
_entity.pdbx_description
1 polymer ?
#
loop_
_entity_poly.entity_id
_entity_poly.type
_entity_poly.pdbx_seq_one_letter_code
_entity_poly.pdbx_strand_id
1 'polypeptide(L)'
;MTIGVPVAGTDSMVFGGVRVPNYKPFMELCGVIDGHCLATTSANISGQPPLQSADEIRKTFPDIIVIDNAFEPMGGAPSTVVVLDGDSTNVVRTGAVVIE
;
A
#
# COMPACT_ATOMS: atom_id res chain seq x y z
N MET A 1 -3.27 -3.63 13.46
CA MET A 1 -2.19 -2.93 12.75
C MET A 1 -1.98 -1.58 13.43
N THR A 2 -0.77 -1.24 13.85
CA THR A 2 -0.48 0.06 14.47
C THR A 2 0.08 1.00 13.42
N ILE A 3 -0.61 2.12 13.17
CA ILE A 3 -0.22 3.10 12.12
C ILE A 3 0.76 4.13 12.66
N GLY A 4 0.79 4.37 13.99
CA GLY A 4 1.66 5.33 14.65
C GLY A 4 2.63 4.68 15.64
N VAL A 5 3.91 4.99 15.57
CA VAL A 5 4.94 4.52 16.51
C VAL A 5 5.47 5.72 17.30
N PRO A 6 5.55 5.65 18.65
CA PRO A 6 6.12 6.74 19.44
C PRO A 6 7.61 6.91 19.15
N VAL A 7 8.07 8.16 19.08
CA VAL A 7 9.50 8.48 18.97
C VAL A 7 10.09 8.49 20.37
N ALA A 8 11.13 7.68 20.59
CA ALA A 8 11.75 7.55 21.90
C ALA A 8 12.29 8.90 22.40
N GLY A 9 11.89 9.29 23.62
CA GLY A 9 12.35 10.52 24.26
C GLY A 9 11.64 11.80 23.81
N THR A 10 10.53 11.70 23.05
CA THR A 10 9.70 12.86 22.70
C THR A 10 8.22 12.55 22.91
N ASP A 11 7.37 13.58 22.87
CA ASP A 11 5.91 13.44 22.85
C ASP A 11 5.36 13.25 21.42
N SER A 12 6.23 12.88 20.47
CA SER A 12 5.90 12.80 19.04
C SER A 12 5.61 11.36 18.59
N MET A 13 4.76 11.23 17.58
CA MET A 13 4.44 9.97 16.90
C MET A 13 4.90 10.02 15.44
N VAL A 14 5.42 8.92 14.91
CA VAL A 14 5.66 8.74 13.47
C VAL A 14 4.56 7.86 12.91
N PHE A 15 3.88 8.35 11.87
CA PHE A 15 2.81 7.62 11.20
C PHE A 15 3.31 6.98 9.90
N GLY A 16 2.86 5.75 9.64
CA GLY A 16 3.00 5.11 8.34
C GLY A 16 2.04 5.71 7.31
N GLY A 17 2.40 5.61 6.03
CA GLY A 17 1.51 6.03 4.95
C GLY A 17 0.26 5.15 4.85
N VAL A 18 -0.90 5.76 4.67
CA VAL A 18 -2.18 5.06 4.48
C VAL A 18 -2.74 5.32 3.08
N ARG A 19 -3.39 4.31 2.51
CA ARG A 19 -4.09 4.40 1.22
C ARG A 19 -5.35 3.55 1.28
N VAL A 20 -6.44 4.05 0.70
CA VAL A 20 -7.62 3.25 0.35
C VAL A 20 -7.59 3.07 -1.18
N PRO A 21 -7.16 1.91 -1.71
CA PRO A 21 -7.12 1.71 -3.14
C PRO A 21 -8.53 1.58 -3.69
N ASN A 22 -8.84 2.28 -4.78
CA ASN A 22 -10.10 2.11 -5.51
C ASN A 22 -10.06 0.82 -6.34
N TYR A 23 -10.03 -0.32 -5.66
CA TYR A 23 -9.93 -1.64 -6.27
C TYR A 23 -10.78 -2.65 -5.52
N LYS A 24 -11.84 -3.11 -6.19
CA LYS A 24 -12.89 -3.93 -5.59
C LYS A 24 -12.36 -5.19 -4.89
N PRO A 25 -11.45 -5.99 -5.49
CA PRO A 25 -10.92 -7.18 -4.82
C PRO A 25 -10.18 -6.85 -3.51
N PHE A 26 -9.45 -5.73 -3.46
CA PHE A 26 -8.74 -5.31 -2.26
C PHE A 26 -9.73 -4.86 -1.16
N MET A 27 -10.77 -4.12 -1.53
CA MET A 27 -11.81 -3.70 -0.60
C MET A 27 -12.60 -4.88 -0.05
N GLU A 28 -12.95 -5.86 -0.88
CA GLU A 28 -13.63 -7.09 -0.46
C GLU A 28 -12.75 -7.94 0.46
N LEU A 29 -11.45 -8.08 0.16
CA LEU A 29 -10.50 -8.79 1.01
C LEU A 29 -10.37 -8.11 2.38
N CYS A 30 -10.19 -6.79 2.41
CA CYS A 30 -10.18 -6.03 3.67
C CYS A 30 -11.51 -6.16 4.43
N GLY A 31 -12.63 -6.35 3.74
CA GLY A 31 -13.94 -6.56 4.37
C GLY A 31 -14.05 -7.84 5.19
N VAL A 32 -13.24 -8.87 4.91
CA VAL A 32 -13.37 -10.20 5.53
C VAL A 32 -12.22 -10.58 6.46
N ILE A 33 -11.12 -9.84 6.48
CA ILE A 33 -9.99 -10.07 7.39
C ILE A 33 -10.16 -9.30 8.70
N ASP A 34 -9.59 -9.85 9.78
CA ASP A 34 -9.55 -9.18 11.07
C ASP A 34 -8.76 -7.86 11.00
N GLY A 35 -9.36 -6.79 11.55
CA GLY A 35 -8.77 -5.45 11.56
C GLY A 35 -8.93 -4.66 10.26
N HIS A 36 -9.55 -5.24 9.23
CA HIS A 36 -9.98 -4.58 7.98
C HIS A 36 -8.91 -3.76 7.24
N CYS A 37 -7.63 -4.09 7.43
CA CYS A 37 -6.52 -3.33 6.88
C CYS A 37 -5.30 -4.24 6.64
N LEU A 38 -4.60 -3.99 5.54
CA LEU A 38 -3.39 -4.71 5.16
C LEU A 38 -2.19 -3.77 5.09
N ALA A 39 -1.09 -4.18 5.70
CA ALA A 39 0.22 -3.59 5.40
C ALA A 39 0.72 -4.20 4.09
N THR A 40 0.94 -3.37 3.07
CA THR A 40 1.32 -3.84 1.73
C THR A 40 2.62 -3.21 1.27
N THR A 41 3.46 -4.01 0.61
CA THR A 41 4.60 -3.55 -0.19
C THR A 41 4.41 -4.00 -1.65
N SER A 42 5.30 -3.59 -2.55
CA SER A 42 5.38 -4.24 -3.86
C SER A 42 5.79 -5.71 -3.71
N ALA A 43 5.24 -6.58 -4.56
CA ALA A 43 5.52 -8.01 -4.55
C ALA A 43 6.81 -8.29 -5.33
N ASN A 44 7.96 -8.21 -4.67
CA ASN A 44 9.27 -8.43 -5.26
C ASN A 44 10.32 -8.79 -4.21
N ILE A 45 11.43 -9.37 -4.68
CA ILE A 45 12.66 -9.43 -3.91
C ILE A 45 13.20 -8.01 -3.77
N SER A 46 13.67 -7.64 -2.58
CA SER A 46 14.19 -6.30 -2.31
C SER A 46 15.24 -5.88 -3.34
N GLY A 47 15.11 -4.66 -3.87
CA GLY A 47 15.97 -4.12 -4.92
C GLY A 47 15.63 -4.55 -6.36
N GLN A 48 14.68 -5.46 -6.54
CA GLN A 48 14.21 -5.87 -7.88
C GLN A 48 12.92 -5.15 -8.29
N PRO A 49 12.60 -5.10 -9.60
CA PRO A 49 11.32 -4.59 -10.07
C PRO A 49 10.12 -5.38 -9.49
N PRO A 50 8.95 -4.75 -9.34
CA PRO A 50 7.72 -5.42 -8.94
C PRO A 50 7.29 -6.48 -9.96
N LEU A 51 6.91 -7.66 -9.48
CA LEU A 51 6.30 -8.71 -10.31
C LEU A 51 4.87 -8.29 -10.69
N GLN A 52 4.42 -8.66 -11.89
CA GLN A 52 3.15 -8.18 -12.45
C GLN A 52 2.13 -9.28 -12.73
N SER A 53 2.50 -10.55 -12.55
CA SER A 53 1.59 -11.69 -12.75
C SER A 53 1.62 -12.68 -11.59
N ALA A 54 0.50 -13.37 -11.38
CA ALA A 54 0.41 -14.41 -10.36
C ALA A 54 1.42 -15.55 -10.59
N ASP A 55 1.68 -15.92 -11.85
CA ASP A 55 2.64 -16.97 -12.21
C ASP A 55 4.08 -16.59 -11.87
N GLU A 56 4.49 -15.35 -12.14
CA GLU A 56 5.80 -14.83 -11.72
C GLU A 56 5.93 -14.82 -10.19
N ILE A 57 4.87 -14.46 -9.47
CA ILE A 57 4.85 -14.46 -8.01
C ILE A 57 5.00 -15.89 -7.48
N ARG A 58 4.22 -16.86 -7.98
CA ARG A 58 4.31 -18.28 -7.58
C ARG A 58 5.70 -18.86 -7.84
N LYS A 59 6.31 -18.49 -8.97
CA LYS A 59 7.66 -18.96 -9.32
C LYS A 59 8.72 -18.35 -8.40
N THR A 60 8.59 -17.08 -8.03
CA THR A 60 9.55 -16.37 -7.17
C THR A 60 9.36 -16.73 -5.69
N PHE A 61 8.12 -16.92 -5.26
CA PHE A 61 7.72 -17.18 -3.88
C PHE A 61 6.84 -18.45 -3.82
N PRO A 62 7.45 -19.66 -3.84
CA PRO A 62 6.68 -20.90 -3.91
C PRO A 62 5.85 -21.20 -2.66
N ASP A 63 6.22 -20.62 -1.52
CA ASP A 63 5.63 -20.94 -0.20
C ASP A 63 4.56 -19.93 0.27
N ILE A 64 4.15 -18.99 -0.57
CA ILE A 64 3.13 -17.98 -0.21
C ILE A 64 1.79 -18.27 -0.87
N ILE A 65 0.72 -17.83 -0.23
CA ILE A 65 -0.61 -17.80 -0.86
C ILE A 65 -0.62 -16.67 -1.89
N VAL A 66 -0.92 -17.02 -3.14
CA VAL A 66 -1.08 -16.06 -4.23
C VAL A 66 -2.55 -15.93 -4.58
N ILE A 67 -3.09 -14.73 -4.40
CA ILE A 67 -4.47 -14.40 -4.78
C ILE A 67 -4.48 -13.98 -6.24
N ASP A 68 -5.00 -14.86 -7.08
CA ASP A 68 -5.13 -14.67 -8.52
C ASP A 68 -6.62 -14.52 -8.84
N ASN A 69 -6.99 -13.38 -9.42
CA ASN A 69 -8.39 -13.00 -9.62
C ASN A 69 -8.59 -12.47 -11.04
N ALA A 70 -9.82 -12.57 -11.54
CA ALA A 70 -10.15 -12.19 -12.91
C ALA A 70 -10.28 -10.66 -13.14
N PHE A 71 -9.97 -9.83 -12.13
CA PHE A 71 -10.03 -8.38 -12.31
C PHE A 71 -8.74 -7.89 -12.96
N GLU A 72 -8.89 -6.91 -13.84
CA GLU A 72 -7.75 -6.21 -14.42
C GLU A 72 -6.92 -5.55 -13.32
N PRO A 73 -5.57 -5.63 -13.39
CA PRO A 73 -4.71 -4.92 -12.47
C PRO A 73 -5.06 -3.43 -12.46
N MET A 74 -5.05 -2.82 -11.27
CA MET A 74 -5.41 -1.41 -11.08
C MET A 74 -4.60 -0.46 -12.00
N GLY A 75 -3.40 -0.88 -12.41
CA GLY A 75 -2.56 -0.19 -13.38
C GLY A 75 -2.25 1.27 -13.01
N GLY A 76 -1.62 2.00 -13.94
CA GLY A 76 -1.52 3.45 -13.88
C GLY A 76 -0.39 4.03 -13.02
N ALA A 77 -0.43 5.37 -12.91
CA ALA A 77 0.56 6.15 -12.19
C ALA A 77 0.59 5.79 -10.70
N PRO A 78 1.76 5.89 -10.03
CA PRO A 78 1.86 5.67 -8.59
C PRO A 78 0.91 6.59 -7.82
N SER A 79 0.59 6.24 -6.57
CA SER A 79 -0.24 7.09 -5.72
C SER A 79 0.42 8.44 -5.47
N THR A 80 -0.39 9.49 -5.49
CA THR A 80 -0.02 10.78 -4.92
C THR A 80 0.21 10.60 -3.42
N VAL A 81 1.31 11.12 -2.89
CA VAL A 81 1.66 11.05 -1.48
C VAL A 81 1.73 12.45 -0.93
N VAL A 82 0.99 12.68 0.14
CA VAL A 82 0.93 13.95 0.86
C VAL A 82 1.35 13.70 2.30
N VAL A 83 2.19 14.57 2.83
CA VAL A 83 2.48 14.65 4.26
C VAL A 83 1.55 15.71 4.85
N LEU A 84 0.82 15.32 5.89
CA LEU A 84 0.00 16.21 6.69
C LEU A 84 0.82 16.65 7.90
N ASP A 85 1.01 17.95 8.07
CA ASP A 85 1.70 18.54 9.21
C ASP A 85 0.86 19.68 9.78
N GLY A 86 0.12 19.39 10.86
CA GLY A 86 -0.91 20.27 11.38
C GLY A 86 -1.97 20.60 10.32
N ASP A 87 -2.12 21.89 10.03
CA ASP A 87 -3.04 22.41 9.00
C ASP A 87 -2.39 22.48 7.61
N SER A 88 -1.13 22.10 7.47
CA SER A 88 -0.40 22.16 6.20
C SER A 88 -0.39 20.81 5.47
N THR A 89 -0.50 20.88 4.15
CA THR A 89 -0.44 19.72 3.25
C THR A 89 0.75 19.87 2.30
N ASN A 90 1.69 18.93 2.34
CA ASN A 90 2.85 18.95 1.45
C ASN A 90 2.84 17.73 0.51
N VAL A 91 2.80 17.97 -0.80
CA VAL A 91 2.87 16.89 -1.80
C VAL A 91 4.31 16.43 -1.95
N VAL A 92 4.62 15.25 -1.43
CA VAL A 92 5.96 14.65 -1.52
C VAL A 92 6.15 13.75 -2.73
N ARG A 93 5.04 13.32 -3.36
CA ARG A 93 5.07 12.63 -4.66
C ARG A 93 3.78 12.92 -5.42
N THR A 94 3.90 13.47 -6.62
CA THR A 94 2.78 13.60 -7.56
C THR A 94 2.43 12.24 -8.16
N GLY A 95 1.14 11.94 -8.25
CA GLY A 95 0.64 10.68 -8.77
C GLY A 95 -0.73 10.84 -9.43
N ALA A 96 -1.54 9.79 -9.40
CA ALA A 96 -2.84 9.75 -10.08
C ALA A 96 -3.90 10.72 -9.53
N VAL A 97 -3.71 11.29 -8.33
CA VAL A 97 -4.61 12.28 -7.73
C VAL A 97 -3.99 13.66 -7.82
N VAL A 98 -4.66 14.57 -8.52
CA VAL A 98 -4.27 15.99 -8.59
C VAL A 98 -4.81 16.70 -7.35
N ILE A 99 -3.96 17.49 -6.71
CA ILE A 99 -4.32 18.34 -5.57
C ILE A 99 -4.19 19.77 -6.07
N GLU A 100 -5.31 20.50 -6.06
CA GLU A 100 -5.39 21.92 -6.43
C GLU A 100 -5.16 22.82 -5.22
#